data_AF-A0A841R7G1-F1
#
_entry.id   AF-A0A841R7G1-F1
#
_cell.length_a   1.000
_cell.length_b   1.000
_cell.length_c   1.000
_cell.angle_alpha   90.00
_cell.angle_beta   90.00
_cell.angle_gamma   90.00
#
_symmetry.space_group_name_H-M   'P 1'
#
loop_
_entity.id
_entity.type
_entity.pdbx_description
1 polymer ?
#
loop_
_entity_poly.entity_id
_entity_poly.type
_entity_poly.pdbx_seq_one_letter_code
_entity_poly.pdbx_strand_id
1 'polypeptide(L)'
;MAGTYDSLEKNIQEHLQLILQSSGMEQNESSLETLASAWKEKESSFSKQISRMDMEETEEIAIDESCGFMVLTYSGSLIGSGPLTEEGRTVLYVSVGMRKDVPEKAEKTGSALKSTIRKGEPVEFSVGPIKQSSPAYRIARITDKVAIEDQSEKISEATLIIAEEFIDVNKTIVL
;
A
#
# COMPACT_ATOMS: atom_id res chain seq x y z
N MET A 1 -22.92 14.46 -13.39
CA MET A 1 -22.44 13.86 -12.13
C MET A 1 -20.95 13.80 -12.26
N ALA A 2 -20.19 14.26 -11.25
CA ALA A 2 -18.74 14.10 -11.27
C ALA A 2 -18.42 12.60 -11.27
N GLY A 3 -17.46 12.18 -12.08
CA GLY A 3 -17.03 10.79 -12.16
C GLY A 3 -16.29 10.35 -10.89
N THR A 4 -15.98 9.06 -10.78
CA THR A 4 -15.19 8.53 -9.66
C THR A 4 -13.80 9.16 -9.68
N TYR A 5 -13.22 9.37 -10.86
CA TYR A 5 -11.92 10.00 -11.04
C TYR A 5 -11.87 11.41 -10.43
N ASP A 6 -12.88 12.25 -10.72
CA ASP A 6 -12.96 13.64 -10.24
C ASP A 6 -13.07 13.73 -8.71
N SER A 7 -13.53 12.67 -8.06
CA SER A 7 -13.69 12.61 -6.59
C SER A 7 -12.40 12.27 -5.84
N LEU A 8 -11.37 11.78 -6.54
CA LEU A 8 -10.09 11.40 -5.96
C LEU A 8 -9.22 12.61 -5.61
N GLU A 9 -8.28 12.46 -4.69
CA GLU A 9 -7.27 13.50 -4.44
C GLU A 9 -6.41 13.74 -5.69
N LYS A 10 -5.96 14.98 -5.90
CA LYS A 10 -5.18 15.38 -7.09
C LYS A 10 -3.96 14.49 -7.33
N ASN A 11 -3.23 14.13 -6.29
CA ASN A 11 -2.05 13.26 -6.42
C ASN A 11 -2.41 11.87 -6.96
N ILE A 12 -3.59 11.34 -6.62
CA ILE A 12 -4.10 10.08 -7.17
C ILE A 12 -4.50 10.30 -8.62
N GLN A 13 -5.25 11.36 -8.91
CA GLN A 13 -5.68 11.72 -10.26
C GLN A 13 -4.49 11.82 -11.24
N GLU A 14 -3.43 12.51 -10.84
CA GLU A 14 -2.19 12.65 -11.59
C GLU A 14 -1.49 11.30 -11.79
N HIS A 15 -1.45 10.47 -10.74
CA HIS A 15 -0.85 9.13 -10.84
C HIS A 15 -1.61 8.24 -11.82
N LEU A 16 -2.94 8.25 -11.79
CA LEU A 16 -3.77 7.45 -12.70
C LEU A 16 -3.61 7.90 -14.16
N GLN A 17 -3.41 9.21 -14.42
CA GLN A 17 -3.07 9.68 -15.76
C GLN A 17 -1.73 9.11 -16.26
N LEU A 18 -0.71 9.06 -15.40
CA LEU A 18 0.59 8.48 -15.74
C LEU A 18 0.49 6.97 -16.00
N ILE A 19 -0.32 6.26 -15.22
CA ILE A 19 -0.64 4.85 -15.49
C ILE A 19 -1.31 4.72 -16.86
N LEU A 20 -2.34 5.54 -17.15
CA LEU A 20 -3.06 5.45 -18.41
C LEU A 20 -2.13 5.67 -19.61
N GLN A 21 -1.22 6.63 -19.52
CA GLN A 21 -0.22 6.90 -20.58
C GLN A 21 0.73 5.73 -20.83
N SER A 22 0.96 4.87 -19.83
CA SER A 22 1.91 3.76 -19.89
C SER A 22 1.25 2.37 -19.95
N SER A 23 -0.08 2.28 -19.83
CA SER A 23 -0.84 1.03 -19.76
C SER A 23 -1.14 0.38 -21.10
N GLY A 24 -1.03 1.13 -22.20
CA GLY A 24 -1.50 0.69 -23.51
C GLY A 24 -3.03 0.69 -23.68
N MET A 25 -3.78 1.15 -22.67
CA MET A 25 -5.23 1.34 -22.76
C MET A 25 -5.58 2.56 -23.64
N GLU A 26 -6.85 2.68 -24.02
CA GLU A 26 -7.35 3.84 -24.76
C GLU A 26 -7.22 5.12 -23.93
N GLN A 27 -6.68 6.18 -24.51
CA GLN A 27 -6.46 7.45 -23.82
C GLN A 27 -7.75 8.29 -23.75
N ASN A 28 -8.74 7.80 -23.01
CA ASN A 28 -10.06 8.42 -22.87
C ASN A 28 -10.56 8.45 -21.42
N GLU A 29 -11.61 9.24 -21.18
CA GLU A 29 -12.24 9.40 -19.86
C GLU A 29 -12.76 8.07 -19.31
N SER A 30 -13.30 7.20 -20.16
CA SER A 30 -13.78 5.88 -19.72
C SER A 30 -12.67 5.04 -19.09
N SER A 31 -11.47 5.05 -19.67
CA SER A 31 -10.33 4.31 -19.14
C SER A 31 -9.82 4.91 -17.82
N LEU A 32 -9.87 6.23 -17.66
CA LEU A 32 -9.60 6.90 -16.38
C LEU A 32 -10.61 6.50 -15.31
N GLU A 33 -11.89 6.43 -15.65
CA GLU A 33 -12.95 6.00 -14.72
C GLU A 33 -12.78 4.54 -14.28
N THR A 34 -12.37 3.65 -15.19
CA THR A 34 -12.03 2.26 -14.85
C THR A 34 -10.86 2.21 -13.88
N LEU A 35 -9.77 2.95 -14.14
CA LEU A 35 -8.61 3.02 -13.26
C LEU A 35 -8.95 3.62 -11.89
N ALA A 36 -9.80 4.66 -11.86
CA ALA A 36 -10.27 5.30 -10.64
C ALA A 36 -11.12 4.37 -9.80
N SER A 37 -12.04 3.63 -10.43
CA SER A 37 -12.88 2.63 -9.76
C SER A 37 -12.03 1.52 -9.15
N ALA A 38 -11.08 0.98 -9.90
CA ALA A 38 -10.14 0.00 -9.40
C ALA A 38 -9.30 0.52 -8.22
N TRP A 39 -8.84 1.77 -8.28
CA TRP A 39 -8.12 2.37 -7.16
C TRP A 39 -9.01 2.49 -5.90
N LYS A 40 -10.28 2.89 -6.06
CA LYS A 40 -11.25 2.95 -4.94
C LYS A 40 -11.55 1.58 -4.36
N GLU A 41 -11.60 0.53 -5.17
CA GLU A 41 -11.77 -0.84 -4.70
C GLU A 41 -10.59 -1.27 -3.83
N LYS A 42 -9.35 -0.95 -4.24
CA LYS A 42 -8.13 -1.18 -3.44
C LYS A 42 -8.15 -0.42 -2.12
N GLU A 43 -8.52 0.86 -2.16
CA GLU A 43 -8.68 1.66 -0.94
C GLU A 43 -9.75 1.06 0.00
N SER A 44 -10.86 0.59 -0.55
CA SER A 44 -11.92 -0.04 0.22
C SER A 44 -11.45 -1.33 0.88
N SER A 45 -10.72 -2.18 0.14
CA SER A 45 -10.08 -3.39 0.66
C SER A 45 -9.15 -3.08 1.83
N PHE A 46 -8.23 -2.13 1.66
CA PHE A 46 -7.35 -1.67 2.73
C PHE A 46 -8.12 -1.23 3.98
N SER A 47 -9.13 -0.37 3.79
CA SER A 47 -9.98 0.15 4.87
C SER A 47 -10.69 -0.95 5.65
N LYS A 48 -11.21 -1.96 4.94
CA LYS A 48 -11.92 -3.09 5.56
C LYS A 48 -10.95 -3.92 6.41
N GLN A 49 -9.75 -4.16 5.93
CA GLN A 49 -8.79 -5.02 6.63
C GLN A 49 -8.19 -4.33 7.85
N ILE A 50 -7.83 -3.05 7.76
CA ILE A 50 -7.36 -2.31 8.95
C ILE A 50 -8.46 -2.24 10.02
N SER A 51 -9.73 -2.10 9.62
CA SER A 51 -10.86 -2.12 10.54
C SER A 51 -11.09 -3.49 11.17
N ARG A 52 -10.94 -4.59 10.41
CA ARG A 52 -11.09 -5.96 10.94
C ARG A 52 -10.03 -6.34 11.96
N MET A 53 -8.84 -5.74 11.84
CA MET A 53 -7.72 -5.97 12.75
C MET A 53 -7.67 -5.00 13.93
N ASP A 54 -8.66 -4.11 14.07
CA ASP A 54 -8.67 -3.04 15.07
C ASP A 54 -7.38 -2.19 15.02
N MET A 55 -6.88 -1.90 13.81
CA MET A 55 -5.75 -1.00 13.61
C MET A 55 -6.19 0.47 13.73
N GLU A 56 -5.25 1.30 14.16
CA GLU A 56 -5.43 2.75 14.27
C GLU A 56 -4.83 3.44 13.05
N GLU A 57 -5.63 4.27 12.35
CA GLU A 57 -5.10 5.16 11.32
C GLU A 57 -4.29 6.29 11.96
N THR A 58 -3.12 6.56 11.38
CA THR A 58 -2.18 7.59 11.84
C THR A 58 -1.63 8.37 10.65
N GLU A 59 -1.07 9.54 10.91
CA GLU A 59 -0.40 10.37 9.89
C GLU A 59 1.10 10.06 9.78
N GLU A 60 1.66 9.38 10.79
CA GLU A 60 3.09 9.03 10.83
C GLU A 60 3.38 7.71 11.55
N ILE A 61 4.50 7.08 11.19
CA ILE A 61 5.14 5.97 11.90
C ILE A 61 6.57 6.36 12.20
N ALA A 62 6.91 6.46 13.49
CA ALA A 62 8.26 6.73 13.94
C ALA A 62 9.23 5.64 13.46
N ILE A 63 10.48 6.02 13.21
CA ILE A 63 11.50 5.08 12.72
C ILE A 63 11.73 3.90 13.68
N ASP A 64 11.53 4.14 14.97
CA ASP A 64 11.71 3.24 16.10
C ASP A 64 10.37 2.69 16.65
N GLU A 65 9.25 2.88 15.95
CA GLU A 65 7.95 2.30 16.32
C GLU A 65 8.09 0.79 16.52
N SER A 66 7.64 0.25 17.65
CA SER A 66 7.77 -1.19 17.91
C SER A 66 6.67 -1.98 17.23
N CYS A 67 5.48 -1.40 17.06
CA CYS A 67 4.33 -2.07 16.51
C CYS A 67 4.43 -2.29 14.99
N GLY A 68 3.68 -3.29 14.51
CA GLY A 68 3.45 -3.55 13.10
C GLY A 68 2.53 -2.49 12.49
N PHE A 69 2.68 -2.26 11.19
CA PHE A 69 1.93 -1.23 10.48
C PHE A 69 1.70 -1.62 9.02
N MET A 70 0.77 -0.92 8.39
CA MET A 70 0.45 -1.06 6.98
C MET A 70 0.35 0.32 6.33
N VAL A 71 0.78 0.39 5.07
CA VAL A 71 0.75 1.62 4.27
C VAL A 71 0.13 1.31 2.91
N LEU A 72 -0.91 2.07 2.57
CA LEU A 72 -1.38 2.22 1.20
C LEU A 72 -0.74 3.47 0.61
N THR A 73 -0.13 3.35 -0.56
CA THR A 73 0.52 4.47 -1.24
C THR A 73 -0.41 5.14 -2.26
N TYR A 74 -0.08 6.37 -2.68
CA TYR A 74 -0.81 7.07 -3.73
C TYR A 74 -0.85 6.28 -5.06
N SER A 75 0.18 5.46 -5.33
CA SER A 75 0.19 4.56 -6.49
C SER A 75 -0.65 3.30 -6.34
N GLY A 76 -1.36 3.17 -5.21
CA GLY A 76 -2.14 1.98 -4.89
C GLY A 76 -1.28 0.76 -4.56
N SER A 77 0.01 0.92 -4.23
CA SER A 77 0.86 -0.16 -3.72
C SER A 77 0.67 -0.34 -2.22
N LEU A 78 0.81 -1.59 -1.76
CA LEU A 78 0.67 -1.97 -0.35
C LEU A 78 2.04 -2.28 0.26
N ILE A 79 2.25 -1.82 1.49
CA ILE A 79 3.36 -2.23 2.34
C ILE A 79 2.76 -2.74 3.65
N GLY A 80 3.04 -4.00 3.99
CA GLY A 80 2.80 -4.56 5.31
C GLY A 80 4.12 -4.75 6.03
N SER A 81 4.22 -4.25 7.26
CA SER A 81 5.40 -4.42 8.09
C SER A 81 5.02 -5.04 9.42
N GLY A 82 5.66 -6.17 9.74
CA GLY A 82 5.62 -6.73 11.08
C GLY A 82 6.24 -5.78 12.12
N PRO A 83 6.11 -6.13 13.41
CA PRO A 83 6.71 -5.38 14.50
C PRO A 83 8.24 -5.34 14.38
N LEU A 84 8.85 -4.41 15.10
CA LEU A 84 10.31 -4.35 15.22
C LEU A 84 10.80 -5.46 16.18
N THR A 85 11.66 -6.34 15.69
CA THR A 85 12.33 -7.39 16.47
C THR A 85 13.84 -7.17 16.52
N GLU A 86 14.57 -7.99 17.27
CA GLU A 86 16.05 -7.97 17.28
C GLU A 86 16.66 -8.21 15.90
N GLU A 87 16.00 -9.00 15.06
CA GLU A 87 16.43 -9.28 13.69
C GLU A 87 16.03 -8.17 12.71
N GLY A 88 15.20 -7.21 13.14
CA GLY A 88 14.57 -6.17 12.33
C GLY A 88 13.10 -6.48 12.04
N ARG A 89 12.56 -5.91 10.95
CA ARG A 89 11.16 -6.11 10.54
C ARG A 89 11.06 -7.12 9.40
N THR A 90 10.01 -7.92 9.38
CA THR A 90 9.57 -8.59 8.15
C THR A 90 8.63 -7.66 7.41
N VAL A 91 9.03 -7.26 6.19
CA VAL A 91 8.27 -6.33 5.35
C VAL A 91 7.86 -7.04 4.07
N LEU A 92 6.58 -6.96 3.77
CA LEU A 92 5.97 -7.39 2.52
C LEU A 92 5.54 -6.17 1.72
N TYR A 93 6.03 -6.06 0.50
CA TYR A 93 5.63 -5.08 -0.48
C TYR A 93 4.85 -5.75 -1.61
N VAL A 94 3.76 -5.10 -2.03
CA VAL A 94 2.97 -5.52 -3.19
C VAL A 94 2.81 -4.31 -4.11
N SER A 95 3.41 -4.41 -5.30
CA SER A 95 3.18 -3.48 -6.40
C SER A 95 1.90 -3.88 -7.11
N VAL A 96 1.11 -2.89 -7.49
CA VAL A 96 -0.25 -3.09 -7.97
C VAL A 96 -0.45 -2.41 -9.32
N GLY A 97 0.65 -2.22 -10.06
CA GLY A 97 0.66 -1.64 -11.40
C GLY A 97 1.50 -2.46 -12.38
N MET A 98 1.35 -2.17 -13.68
CA MET A 98 2.06 -2.77 -14.82
C MET A 98 3.56 -2.40 -14.90
N ARG A 99 4.12 -1.91 -13.80
CA ARG A 99 5.50 -1.46 -13.72
C ARG A 99 6.44 -2.66 -13.73
N LYS A 100 7.35 -2.72 -14.71
CA LYS A 100 8.35 -3.79 -14.85
C LYS A 100 9.61 -3.57 -14.01
N ASP A 101 9.78 -2.39 -13.42
CA ASP A 101 10.96 -1.97 -12.66
C ASP A 101 10.91 -2.33 -11.18
N VAL A 102 9.75 -2.78 -10.67
CA VAL A 102 9.58 -3.30 -9.32
C VAL A 102 8.88 -4.65 -9.37
N PRO A 103 9.21 -5.60 -8.46
CA PRO A 103 8.50 -6.87 -8.39
C PRO A 103 7.03 -6.64 -8.00
N GLU A 104 6.13 -7.46 -8.55
CA GLU A 104 4.70 -7.47 -8.17
C GLU A 104 4.52 -7.74 -6.68
N LYS A 105 5.38 -8.60 -6.12
CA LYS A 105 5.44 -8.92 -4.71
C LYS A 105 6.90 -9.11 -4.30
N ALA A 106 7.31 -8.51 -3.18
CA ALA A 106 8.62 -8.73 -2.59
C ALA A 106 8.55 -8.73 -1.07
N GLU A 107 9.30 -9.64 -0.46
CA GLU A 107 9.34 -9.81 0.98
C GLU A 107 10.79 -9.80 1.47
N LYS A 108 11.02 -9.20 2.64
CA LYS A 108 12.34 -9.21 3.28
C LYS A 108 12.25 -9.15 4.80
N THR A 109 12.84 -10.15 5.45
CA THR A 109 13.15 -10.15 6.88
C THR A 109 14.40 -9.34 7.18
N GLY A 110 14.46 -8.76 8.37
CA GLY A 110 15.53 -7.86 8.79
C GLY A 110 15.56 -6.53 8.06
N SER A 111 14.38 -6.05 7.70
CA SER A 111 14.17 -4.74 7.11
C SER A 111 14.26 -3.64 8.18
N ALA A 112 14.76 -2.48 7.77
CA ALA A 112 14.90 -1.29 8.59
C ALA A 112 14.47 -0.06 7.78
N LEU A 113 13.67 0.81 8.42
CA LEU A 113 13.29 2.10 7.85
C LEU A 113 14.52 3.02 7.76
N LYS A 114 14.55 3.86 6.74
CA LYS A 114 15.58 4.90 6.59
C LYS A 114 15.18 6.19 7.31
N SER A 115 13.88 6.45 7.42
CA SER A 115 13.29 7.64 8.04
C SER A 115 11.90 7.32 8.60
N THR A 116 11.36 8.24 9.40
CA THR A 116 9.93 8.27 9.78
C THR A 116 9.07 8.22 8.52
N ILE A 117 8.02 7.41 8.55
CA ILE A 117 7.00 7.40 7.50
C ILE A 117 6.01 8.50 7.78
N ARG A 118 5.68 9.31 6.77
CA ARG A 118 4.69 10.38 6.86
C ARG A 118 3.74 10.31 5.67
N LYS A 119 2.46 10.60 5.90
CA LYS A 119 1.50 10.75 4.79
C LYS A 119 1.99 11.84 3.84
N GLY A 120 1.93 11.56 2.54
CA GLY A 120 2.43 12.45 1.50
C GLY A 120 3.93 12.31 1.19
N GLU A 121 4.67 11.48 1.94
CA GLU A 121 6.11 11.26 1.72
C GLU A 121 6.40 9.80 1.30
N PRO A 122 7.44 9.56 0.49
CA PRO A 122 7.88 8.20 0.16
C PRO A 122 8.27 7.37 1.39
N VAL A 123 7.92 6.09 1.40
CA VAL A 123 8.45 5.15 2.38
C VAL A 123 9.84 4.72 1.91
N GLU A 124 10.86 4.98 2.72
CA GLU A 124 12.25 4.62 2.42
C GLU A 124 12.78 3.56 3.39
N PHE A 125 13.50 2.58 2.84
CA PHE A 125 14.16 1.53 3.61
C PHE A 125 15.69 1.65 3.47
N SER A 126 16.39 1.55 4.60
CA SER A 126 17.85 1.37 4.60
C SER A 126 18.21 -0.08 4.26
N VAL A 127 17.36 -1.02 4.72
CA VAL A 127 17.33 -2.43 4.33
C VAL A 127 15.87 -2.79 4.13
N GLY A 128 15.47 -3.29 2.95
CA GLY A 128 14.05 -3.57 2.67
C GLY A 128 13.82 -4.34 1.37
N PRO A 129 12.58 -4.80 1.11
CA PRO A 129 12.22 -5.48 -0.13
C PRO A 129 12.28 -4.52 -1.34
N ILE A 130 12.19 -3.21 -1.08
CA ILE A 130 12.40 -2.12 -2.02
C ILE A 130 13.24 -1.03 -1.33
N LYS A 131 13.91 -0.18 -2.11
CA LYS A 131 14.64 0.97 -1.58
C LYS A 131 13.69 2.11 -1.17
N GLN A 132 12.69 2.36 -2.01
CA GLN A 132 11.76 3.47 -1.84
C GLN A 132 10.43 3.16 -2.55
N SER A 133 9.31 3.55 -1.95
CA SER A 133 7.97 3.50 -2.56
C SER A 133 7.55 4.86 -3.16
N SER A 134 6.38 4.88 -3.79
CA SER A 134 5.64 6.14 -3.98
C SER A 134 5.18 6.71 -2.63
N PRO A 135 4.75 7.99 -2.58
CA PRO A 135 4.32 8.59 -1.33
C PRO A 135 3.18 7.84 -0.62
N ALA A 136 3.24 7.78 0.71
CA ALA A 136 2.22 7.17 1.55
C ALA A 136 0.90 7.96 1.43
N TYR A 137 -0.21 7.27 1.21
CA TYR A 137 -1.54 7.85 1.16
C TYR A 137 -2.30 7.60 2.47
N ARG A 138 -2.31 6.35 2.94
CA ARG A 138 -2.91 5.98 4.23
C ARG A 138 -1.99 5.09 5.00
N ILE A 139 -1.96 5.29 6.31
CA ILE A 139 -1.06 4.60 7.22
C ILE A 139 -1.91 4.11 8.38
N ALA A 140 -1.75 2.84 8.73
CA ALA A 140 -2.40 2.24 9.89
C ALA A 140 -1.37 1.48 10.71
N ARG A 141 -1.50 1.54 12.04
CA ARG A 141 -0.65 0.76 12.96
C ARG A 141 -1.49 -0.17 13.82
N ILE A 142 -0.91 -1.32 14.18
CA ILE A 142 -1.49 -2.16 15.22
C ILE A 142 -1.44 -1.39 16.54
N THR A 143 -2.51 -1.49 17.32
CA THR A 143 -2.57 -0.90 18.65
C THR A 143 -1.73 -1.71 19.64
N ASP A 144 -1.17 -1.04 20.65
CA ASP A 144 -0.31 -1.64 21.70
C ASP A 144 -1.04 -2.70 22.56
N LYS A 145 -2.32 -2.96 22.30
CA LYS A 145 -3.14 -3.99 22.94
C LYS A 145 -2.87 -5.40 22.38
N VAL A 146 -2.21 -5.50 21.23
CA VAL A 146 -1.85 -6.78 20.61
C VAL A 146 -0.39 -7.10 20.95
N ALA A 147 -0.13 -8.29 21.50
CA ALA A 147 1.21 -8.74 21.82
C ALA A 147 2.08 -8.82 20.56
N ILE A 148 3.35 -8.42 20.66
CA ILE A 148 4.29 -8.31 19.53
C ILE A 148 4.39 -9.63 18.76
N GLU A 149 4.36 -10.76 19.47
CA GLU A 149 4.44 -12.09 18.88
C GLU A 149 3.26 -12.36 17.92
N ASP A 150 2.06 -11.89 18.28
CA ASP A 150 0.83 -12.06 17.50
C ASP A 150 0.74 -11.07 16.33
N GLN A 151 1.47 -9.95 16.37
CA GLN A 151 1.39 -8.91 15.34
C GLN A 151 1.94 -9.39 13.99
N SER A 152 2.99 -10.22 14.02
CA SER A 152 3.64 -10.71 12.80
C SER A 152 2.69 -11.54 11.95
N GLU A 153 1.97 -12.47 12.57
CA GLU A 153 0.99 -13.31 11.90
C GLU A 153 -0.18 -12.47 11.35
N LYS A 154 -0.73 -11.57 12.17
CA LYS A 154 -1.84 -10.69 11.77
C LYS A 154 -1.50 -9.80 10.57
N ILE A 155 -0.34 -9.13 10.60
CA ILE A 155 0.10 -8.29 9.48
C ILE A 155 0.31 -9.14 8.23
N SER A 156 0.96 -10.29 8.36
CA SER A 156 1.21 -11.17 7.22
C SER A 156 -0.09 -11.63 6.57
N GLU A 157 -1.02 -12.17 7.37
CA GLU A 157 -2.33 -12.63 6.91
C GLU A 157 -3.11 -11.51 6.21
N ALA A 158 -3.26 -10.35 6.85
CA ALA A 158 -3.99 -9.24 6.25
C ALA A 158 -3.32 -8.70 4.99
N THR A 159 -2.00 -8.62 4.97
CA THR A 159 -1.28 -8.15 3.78
C THR A 159 -1.46 -9.13 2.62
N LEU A 160 -1.47 -10.45 2.87
CA LEU A 160 -1.74 -11.45 1.84
C LEU A 160 -3.18 -11.36 1.31
N ILE A 161 -4.17 -11.21 2.18
CA ILE A 161 -5.58 -11.07 1.76
C ILE A 161 -5.77 -9.82 0.89
N ILE A 162 -5.23 -8.66 1.31
CA ILE A 162 -5.29 -7.44 0.50
C ILE A 162 -4.55 -7.62 -0.82
N ALA A 163 -3.40 -8.29 -0.81
CA ALA A 163 -2.62 -8.54 -2.02
C ALA A 163 -3.42 -9.35 -3.06
N GLU A 164 -4.13 -10.39 -2.62
CA GLU A 164 -5.01 -11.19 -3.48
C GLU A 164 -6.16 -10.35 -4.03
N GLU A 165 -6.86 -9.59 -3.18
CA GLU A 165 -7.93 -8.68 -3.61
C GLU A 165 -7.40 -7.65 -4.63
N PHE A 166 -6.20 -7.13 -4.43
CA PHE A 166 -5.54 -6.17 -5.32
C PHE A 166 -5.19 -6.78 -6.69
N ILE A 167 -4.71 -8.01 -6.70
CA ILE A 167 -4.44 -8.77 -7.93
C ILE A 167 -5.73 -8.97 -8.71
N ASP A 168 -6.82 -9.34 -8.03
CA ASP A 168 -8.11 -9.57 -8.68
C ASP A 168 -8.70 -8.29 -9.26
N VAL A 169 -8.61 -7.17 -8.53
CA VAL A 169 -8.97 -5.84 -9.06
C VAL A 169 -8.15 -5.49 -10.30
N ASN A 170 -6.86 -5.83 -10.36
CA ASN A 170 -6.04 -5.54 -11.53
C ASN A 170 -6.40 -6.39 -12.76
N LYS A 171 -6.79 -7.65 -12.57
CA LYS A 171 -7.23 -8.53 -13.66
C LYS A 171 -8.48 -7.99 -14.38
N THR A 172 -9.30 -7.16 -13.72
CA THR A 172 -10.47 -6.56 -14.36
C THR A 172 -10.11 -5.37 -15.27
N ILE A 173 -8.90 -4.82 -15.13
CA ILE A 173 -8.40 -3.67 -15.91
C ILE A 173 -7.61 -4.12 -17.13
N VAL A 174 -6.80 -5.17 -16.97
CA VAL A 174 -5.94 -5.73 -18.04
C VAL A 174 -6.74 -6.79 -18.80
N LEU A 175 -7.50 -6.36 -19.81
CA LEU A 175 -8.08 -7.24 -20.84
C LEU A 175 -7.09 -7.41 -22.01
#